data_AF-A0A2N5Z5J4-F1
#
_entry.id   AF-A0A2N5Z5J4-F1
#
_cell.length_a   1.000
_cell.length_b   1.000
_cell.length_c   1.000
_cell.angle_alpha   90.00
_cell.angle_beta   90.00
_cell.angle_gamma   90.00
#
_symmetry.space_group_name_H-M   'P 1'
#
loop_
_entity.id
_entity.type
_entity.pdbx_description
1 polymer ?
#
loop_
_entity_poly.entity_id
_entity_poly.type
_entity_poly.pdbx_seq_one_letter_code
_entity_poly.pdbx_strand_id
1 'polypeptide(L)'
;MTANNYPFVGFHFRVDFILPNVAKPQDIFFQSVEGISASMRVKENKSVPVYSYNRFQWEGMSYADLVLKRGLVTGSELVNYFENSLFEEKITPIPLVVSVLDETHQPVYAWMF
;
A
#
# COMPACT_ATOMS: atom_id res chain seq x y z
N MET A 1 -8.30 29.97 -0.70
CA MET A 1 -7.47 28.75 -0.68
C MET A 1 -7.10 28.47 -2.12
N THR A 2 -5.93 28.93 -2.57
CA THR A 2 -5.48 28.72 -3.93
C THR A 2 -5.11 27.25 -4.07
N ALA A 3 -5.93 26.49 -4.78
CA ALA A 3 -5.57 25.14 -5.21
C ALA A 3 -4.32 25.25 -6.07
N ASN A 4 -3.17 24.89 -5.51
CA ASN A 4 -1.93 24.84 -6.25
C ASN A 4 -2.07 23.65 -7.21
N ASN A 5 -2.31 23.91 -8.49
CA ASN A 5 -2.62 22.91 -9.53
C ASN A 5 -1.44 21.98 -9.89
N TYR A 6 -0.47 21.82 -8.99
CA TYR A 6 0.67 20.95 -9.18
C TYR A 6 0.37 19.57 -8.60
N PRO A 7 0.82 18.48 -9.26
CA PRO A 7 0.70 17.15 -8.70
C PRO A 7 1.49 17.06 -7.39
N PHE A 8 0.96 16.33 -6.41
CA PHE A 8 1.66 16.04 -5.17
C PHE A 8 2.94 15.26 -5.44
N VAL A 9 3.94 15.48 -4.60
CA VAL A 9 5.23 14.81 -4.69
C VAL A 9 5.13 13.37 -4.17
N GLY A 10 5.75 12.42 -4.87
CA GLY A 10 5.74 11.00 -4.50
C GLY A 10 6.69 10.60 -3.37
N PHE A 11 7.41 11.54 -2.77
CA PHE A 11 8.41 11.27 -1.73
C PHE A 11 7.99 11.75 -0.33
N HIS A 12 6.88 12.48 -0.20
CA HIS A 12 6.39 12.95 1.09
C HIS A 12 5.19 12.13 1.52
N PHE A 13 5.44 11.10 2.32
CA PHE A 13 4.41 10.16 2.76
C PHE A 13 4.70 9.63 4.17
N ARG A 14 3.69 8.97 4.73
CA ARG A 14 3.70 8.36 6.06
C ARG A 14 3.01 7.00 6.00
N VAL A 15 3.50 6.02 6.74
CA VAL A 15 2.88 4.69 6.82
C VAL A 15 2.50 4.38 8.27
N ASP A 16 1.21 4.20 8.52
CA ASP A 16 0.65 3.95 9.84
C ASP A 16 0.17 2.51 9.97
N PHE A 17 0.74 1.78 10.91
CA PHE A 17 0.27 0.45 11.29
C PHE A 17 -0.69 0.57 12.46
N ILE A 18 -1.89 0.01 12.31
CA ILE A 18 -2.92 0.04 13.37
C ILE A 18 -2.61 -1.09 14.37
N LEU A 19 -1.60 -0.84 15.20
CA LEU A 19 -1.18 -1.72 16.29
C LEU A 19 -1.20 -0.94 17.61
N PRO A 20 -1.60 -1.57 18.73
CA PRO A 20 -1.80 -0.88 20.01
C PRO A 20 -0.56 -0.14 20.54
N ASN A 21 0.65 -0.55 20.11
CA ASN A 21 1.90 -0.02 20.65
C ASN A 21 2.86 0.57 19.58
N VAL A 22 2.47 0.63 18.30
CA VAL A 22 3.33 1.15 17.19
C VAL A 22 3.28 2.68 17.08
N ALA A 23 2.98 3.37 18.18
CA ALA A 23 2.82 4.83 18.20
C ALA A 23 4.15 5.62 18.21
N LYS A 24 5.30 4.94 18.15
CA LYS A 24 6.60 5.63 18.14
C LYS A 24 6.85 6.22 16.74
N PRO A 25 7.34 7.47 16.63
CA PRO A 25 7.59 8.12 15.34
C PRO A 25 8.46 7.29 14.40
N GLN A 26 9.42 6.57 14.96
CA GLN A 26 10.38 5.73 14.24
C GLN A 26 9.75 4.56 13.45
N ASP A 27 8.55 4.12 13.83
CA ASP A 27 7.88 2.99 13.16
C ASP A 27 7.07 3.40 11.94
N ILE A 28 7.00 4.71 11.70
CA ILE A 28 6.14 5.32 10.70
C ILE A 28 6.95 5.82 9.48
N PHE A 29 8.27 5.99 9.66
CA PHE A 29 9.16 6.51 8.62
C PHE A 29 9.73 5.39 7.73
N PHE A 30 9.38 5.46 6.45
CA PHE A 30 9.88 4.56 5.41
C PHE A 30 10.56 5.35 4.31
N GLN A 31 11.56 4.73 3.68
CA GLN A 31 12.32 5.29 2.58
C GLN A 31 11.56 5.16 1.25
N SER A 32 10.90 4.02 1.03
CA SER A 32 10.07 3.82 -0.16
C SER A 32 8.86 2.93 0.11
N VAL A 33 7.81 3.18 -0.67
CA VAL A 33 6.60 2.37 -0.74
C VAL A 33 6.38 1.99 -2.19
N GLU A 34 6.31 0.68 -2.46
CA GLU A 34 6.13 0.11 -3.79
C GLU A 34 4.93 -0.86 -3.75
N GLY A 35 4.31 -1.11 -4.90
CA GLY A 35 3.27 -2.14 -5.02
C GLY A 35 1.83 -1.67 -4.75
N ILE A 36 1.58 -0.36 -4.65
CA ILE A 36 0.20 0.19 -4.62
C ILE A 36 -0.42 0.09 -6.02
N SER A 37 -0.81 -1.11 -6.43
CA SER A 37 -1.45 -1.33 -7.74
C SER A 37 -2.55 -2.38 -7.65
N ALA A 38 -3.65 -2.10 -8.37
CA ALA A 38 -4.76 -3.01 -8.56
C ALA A 38 -4.98 -3.20 -10.06
N SER A 39 -5.05 -4.45 -10.51
CA SER A 39 -5.31 -4.79 -11.91
C SER A 39 -6.60 -5.58 -12.05
N MET A 40 -7.37 -5.28 -13.09
CA MET A 40 -8.60 -6.01 -13.39
C MET A 40 -8.26 -7.31 -14.12
N ARG A 41 -8.70 -8.44 -13.56
CA ARG A 41 -8.58 -9.74 -14.24
C ARG A 41 -9.75 -9.90 -15.20
N VAL A 42 -9.42 -10.09 -16.47
CA VAL A 42 -10.39 -10.20 -17.56
C VAL A 42 -10.10 -11.46 -18.35
N LYS A 43 -11.13 -12.26 -18.58
CA LYS A 43 -11.07 -13.38 -19.51
C LYS A 43 -11.47 -12.92 -20.91
N GLU A 44 -10.60 -13.17 -21.87
CA GLU A 44 -10.93 -13.00 -23.28
C GLU A 44 -11.73 -14.21 -23.76
N ASN A 45 -13.01 -13.99 -24.06
CA ASN A 45 -13.84 -15.00 -24.70
C ASN A 45 -13.75 -14.80 -26.23
N LYS A 46 -12.89 -15.58 -26.88
CA LYS A 46 -12.83 -15.61 -28.35
C LYS A 46 -14.07 -16.29 -28.90
N SER A 47 -15.07 -15.52 -29.30
CA SER A 47 -16.21 -16.05 -30.05
C SER A 47 -15.78 -16.41 -31.48
N VAL A 48 -16.26 -17.56 -31.95
CA VAL A 48 -16.15 -18.13 -33.31
C VAL A 48 -16.46 -17.06 -34.40
N PRO A 49 -15.83 -17.11 -35.59
CA PRO A 49 -15.41 -15.94 -36.38
C PRO A 49 -16.52 -15.30 -37.23
N VAL A 50 -17.73 -15.15 -36.70
CA VAL A 50 -18.86 -14.57 -37.43
C VAL A 50 -19.13 -13.12 -37.02
N TYR A 51 -18.65 -12.68 -35.85
CA TYR A 51 -18.72 -11.27 -35.43
C TYR A 51 -17.41 -10.87 -34.72
N SER A 52 -16.64 -10.01 -35.37
CA SER A 52 -15.24 -9.67 -35.06
C SER A 52 -15.06 -8.70 -33.88
N TYR A 53 -15.72 -8.94 -32.75
CA TYR A 53 -15.52 -8.16 -31.53
C TYR A 53 -15.11 -9.06 -30.38
N ASN A 54 -13.95 -8.77 -29.78
CA ASN A 54 -13.49 -9.46 -28.58
C ASN A 54 -14.44 -9.15 -27.43
N ARG A 55 -14.96 -10.20 -26.79
CA ARG A 55 -15.78 -10.06 -25.58
C ARG A 55 -14.89 -10.29 -24.36
N PHE A 56 -14.83 -9.27 -23.52
CA PHE A 56 -14.13 -9.30 -22.25
C PHE A 56 -15.12 -9.62 -21.14
N GLN A 57 -14.85 -10.69 -20.39
CA GLN A 57 -15.63 -11.05 -19.20
C GLN A 57 -14.81 -10.74 -17.96
N TRP A 58 -15.41 -9.99 -17.02
CA TRP A 58 -14.78 -9.66 -15.75
C TRP A 58 -14.71 -10.90 -14.84
N GLU A 59 -13.52 -11.22 -14.34
CA GLU A 59 -13.29 -12.34 -13.41
C GLU A 59 -12.96 -11.87 -11.98
N GLY A 60 -12.47 -10.65 -11.80
CA GLY A 60 -12.16 -10.10 -10.48
C GLY A 60 -11.07 -9.03 -10.49
N MET A 61 -10.50 -8.77 -9.31
CA MET A 61 -9.39 -7.83 -9.10
C MET A 61 -8.16 -8.57 -8.57
N SER A 62 -6.98 -8.15 -9.01
CA SER A 62 -5.68 -8.58 -8.49
C SER A 62 -5.01 -7.41 -7.80
N TYR A 63 -4.46 -7.64 -6.61
CA TYR A 63 -3.65 -6.67 -5.89
C TYR A 63 -2.19 -7.11 -5.97
N ALA A 64 -1.27 -6.15 -6.11
CA ALA A 64 0.15 -6.42 -5.99
C ALA A 64 0.58 -6.41 -4.51
N ASP A 65 1.74 -7.03 -4.24
CA ASP A 65 2.32 -7.05 -2.90
C ASP A 65 2.84 -5.66 -2.52
N LEU A 66 2.47 -5.19 -1.32
CA LEU A 66 2.97 -3.93 -0.78
C LEU A 66 4.40 -4.14 -0.25
N VAL A 67 5.37 -3.45 -0.85
CA VAL A 67 6.78 -3.52 -0.45
C VAL A 67 7.19 -2.22 0.21
N LEU A 68 7.56 -2.30 1.49
CA LEU A 68 8.00 -1.17 2.31
C LEU A 68 9.48 -1.31 2.63
N LYS A 69 10.29 -0.29 2.32
CA LYS A 69 11.73 -0.27 2.62
C LYS A 69 12.05 0.84 3.60
N ARG A 70 12.89 0.56 4.60
CA ARG A 70 13.38 1.54 5.57
C ARG A 70 14.79 1.19 6.05
N GLY A 71 15.43 2.15 6.72
CA GLY A 71 16.69 1.90 7.42
C GLY A 71 16.51 1.03 8.67
N LEU A 72 17.62 0.49 9.18
CA LEU A 72 17.64 -0.27 10.43
C LEU A 72 17.39 0.67 11.61
N VAL A 73 16.40 0.34 12.45
CA VAL A 73 16.02 1.10 13.64
C VAL A 73 16.00 0.14 14.83
N THR A 74 16.61 0.53 15.94
CA THR A 74 16.61 -0.25 17.20
C THR A 74 15.40 0.14 18.07
N GLY A 75 14.86 -0.82 18.82
CA GLY A 75 13.72 -0.56 19.73
C GLY A 75 12.38 -0.30 19.02
N SER A 76 12.28 -0.69 17.75
CA SER A 76 11.07 -0.66 16.93
C SER A 76 10.15 -1.82 17.29
N GLU A 77 8.89 -1.53 17.60
CA GLU A 77 7.93 -2.56 17.94
C GLU A 77 7.42 -3.30 16.71
N LEU A 78 7.46 -2.61 15.58
CA LEU A 78 7.22 -3.18 14.27
C LEU A 78 8.29 -4.22 13.90
N VAL A 79 9.58 -3.98 14.20
CA VAL A 79 10.62 -5.03 14.02
C VAL A 79 10.31 -6.23 14.89
N ASN A 80 10.06 -6.03 16.19
CA ASN A 80 9.74 -7.12 17.10
C ASN A 80 8.51 -7.91 16.65
N TYR A 81 7.50 -7.22 16.12
CA TYR A 81 6.32 -7.86 15.55
C TYR A 81 6.68 -8.78 14.37
N PHE A 82 7.45 -8.28 13.39
CA PHE A 82 7.86 -9.08 12.25
C PHE A 82 8.78 -10.24 12.65
N GLU A 83 9.71 -10.03 13.57
CA GLU A 83 10.58 -11.08 14.12
C GLU A 83 9.74 -12.17 14.79
N ASN A 84 8.82 -11.81 15.68
CA ASN A 84 7.95 -12.77 16.36
C ASN A 84 7.06 -13.52 15.38
N SER A 85 6.49 -12.86 14.37
CA SER A 85 5.70 -13.55 13.35
C SER A 85 6.51 -14.54 12.51
N LEU A 86 7.80 -14.26 12.28
CA LEU A 86 8.71 -15.18 11.58
C LEU A 86 9.12 -16.36 12.45
N PHE A 87 9.40 -16.14 13.74
CA PHE A 87 9.87 -17.20 14.65
C PHE A 87 8.76 -18.07 15.24
N GLU A 88 7.59 -17.48 15.53
CA GLU A 88 6.46 -18.19 16.16
C GLU A 88 5.44 -18.72 15.14
N GLU A 89 5.63 -18.45 13.85
CA GLU A 89 4.71 -18.78 12.74
C GLU A 89 3.27 -18.26 12.94
N LYS A 90 3.07 -17.32 13.87
CA LYS A 90 1.79 -16.65 14.12
C LYS A 90 1.75 -15.31 13.41
N ILE A 91 1.09 -15.29 12.25
CA ILE A 91 0.88 -14.08 11.47
C ILE A 91 -0.50 -13.54 11.79
N THR A 92 -0.57 -12.40 12.46
CA THR A 92 -1.83 -11.66 12.64
C THR A 92 -1.93 -10.54 11.59
N PRO A 93 -2.98 -10.49 10.77
CA PRO A 93 -3.15 -9.39 9.82
C PRO A 93 -3.23 -8.05 10.56
N ILE A 94 -2.47 -7.06 10.10
CA ILE A 94 -2.47 -5.70 10.65
C ILE A 94 -2.96 -4.76 9.56
N PRO A 95 -4.04 -4.01 9.80
CA PRO A 95 -4.46 -2.99 8.87
C PRO A 95 -3.44 -1.84 8.90
N LEU A 96 -3.15 -1.30 7.72
CA LEU A 96 -2.19 -0.22 7.58
C LEU A 96 -2.68 0.86 6.63
N VAL A 97 -2.23 2.08 6.85
CA VAL A 97 -2.61 3.25 6.06
C VAL A 97 -1.35 3.92 5.51
N VAL A 98 -1.28 4.09 4.19
CA VAL A 98 -0.24 4.87 3.52
C VAL A 98 -0.83 6.22 3.15
N SER A 99 -0.31 7.30 3.70
CA SER A 99 -0.79 8.67 3.46
C SER A 99 0.24 9.51 2.72
N VAL A 100 -0.17 10.20 1.65
CA VAL A 100 0.59 11.29 1.02
C VAL A 100 0.37 12.55 1.85
N LEU A 101 1.46 13.25 2.16
CA LEU A 101 1.45 14.46 2.97
C LEU A 101 1.65 15.71 2.11
N ASP A 102 1.06 16.82 2.56
CA ASP A 102 1.34 18.17 2.07
C ASP A 102 2.52 18.82 2.81
N GLU A 103 2.96 19.99 2.35
CA GLU A 103 4.01 20.85 2.93
C GLU A 103 3.82 21.10 4.43
N THR A 104 2.57 21.13 4.92
CA THR A 104 2.25 21.29 6.35
C THR A 104 2.20 19.97 7.14
N HIS A 105 2.72 18.88 6.57
CA HIS A 105 2.66 17.52 7.13
C HIS A 105 1.24 16.97 7.35
N GLN A 106 0.26 17.49 6.61
CA GLN A 106 -1.13 17.03 6.71
C GLN A 106 -1.42 15.97 5.65
N PRO A 107 -2.17 14.89 5.98
CA PRO A 107 -2.53 13.87 5.00
C PRO A 107 -3.54 14.43 4.00
N VAL A 108 -3.21 14.33 2.71
CA VAL A 108 -4.08 14.76 1.62
C VAL A 108 -4.83 13.59 1.00
N TYR A 109 -4.12 12.48 0.83
CA TYR A 109 -4.66 11.27 0.22
C TYR A 109 -4.11 10.05 0.95
N ALA A 110 -4.93 9.01 1.10
CA ALA A 110 -4.54 7.80 1.81
C ALA A 110 -5.04 6.54 1.11
N TRP A 111 -4.21 5.50 1.17
CA TRP A 111 -4.55 4.13 0.83
C TRP A 111 -4.62 3.30 2.10
N MET A 112 -5.65 2.47 2.23
CA MET A 112 -5.83 1.55 3.33
C MET A 112 -5.70 0.12 2.82
N PHE A 113 -4.96 -0.70 3.55
CA PHE A 113 -4.77 -2.12 3.30
C PHE A 113 -5.19 -2.94 4.51
#